data_AF-S0JLT0-F1
#
_entry.id   AF-S0JLT0-F1
#
_cell.length_a   1.000
_cell.length_b   1.000
_cell.length_c   1.000
_cell.angle_alpha   90.00
_cell.angle_beta   90.00
_cell.angle_gamma   90.00
#
_symmetry.space_group_name_H-M   'P 1'
#
loop_
_entity.id
_entity.type
_entity.pdbx_description
1 polymer ?
#
loop_
_entity_poly.entity_id
_entity_poly.type
_entity_poly.pdbx_seq_one_letter_code
_entity_poly.pdbx_strand_id
1 'polypeptide(L)'
;MIREVKLNTLHMFENENIDNSDYPLWRKIAEYMNGETAFVIESSAVDGQYVFLGLKNEKKNKELYYMMEQDSVTGVFINDREGFDKDWDSRTYEHDGCFYLEPQYIVFRNNGS
;
A
#
# COMPACT_ATOMS: atom_id res chain seq x y z
N MET A 1 18.03 0.13 2.51
CA MET A 1 18.13 1.31 1.61
C MET A 1 16.76 1.54 0.97
N ILE A 2 16.26 2.78 0.96
CA ILE A 2 14.98 3.12 0.30
C ILE A 2 15.19 3.12 -1.22
N ARG A 3 14.27 2.53 -1.97
CA ARG A 3 14.30 2.44 -3.43
C ARG A 3 13.02 3.03 -4.02
N GLU A 4 13.14 3.76 -5.12
CA GLU A 4 12.01 4.16 -5.96
C GLU A 4 11.73 3.06 -7.00
N VAL A 5 10.49 2.58 -7.04
CA VAL A 5 10.08 1.44 -7.86
C VAL A 5 8.77 1.73 -8.59
N LYS A 6 8.49 0.98 -9.66
CA LYS A 6 7.17 0.94 -10.28
C LYS A 6 6.43 -0.30 -9.78
N LEU A 7 5.18 -0.14 -9.39
CA LEU A 7 4.35 -1.22 -8.86
C LEU A 7 3.68 -2.02 -9.98
N ASN A 8 3.58 -3.34 -9.82
CA ASN A 8 2.90 -4.27 -10.72
C ASN A 8 1.92 -5.15 -9.92
N THR A 9 0.88 -4.54 -9.36
CA THR A 9 0.05 -5.12 -8.29
C THR A 9 -1.28 -5.67 -8.77
N LEU A 10 -1.61 -5.61 -10.07
CA LEU A 10 -2.93 -6.00 -10.61
C LEU A 10 -3.38 -7.40 -10.16
N HIS A 11 -2.44 -8.33 -10.02
CA HIS A 11 -2.69 -9.73 -9.69
C HIS A 11 -2.29 -10.10 -8.25
N MET A 12 -2.13 -9.11 -7.36
CA MET A 12 -1.59 -9.31 -6.02
C MET A 12 -2.43 -10.24 -5.14
N PHE A 13 -3.75 -10.14 -5.24
CA PHE A 13 -4.68 -10.86 -4.37
C PHE A 13 -5.41 -12.01 -5.08
N GLU A 14 -5.00 -12.44 -6.27
CA GLU A 14 -5.76 -13.44 -7.05
C GLU A 14 -5.94 -14.79 -6.37
N ASN A 15 -5.06 -15.12 -5.43
CA ASN A 15 -5.10 -16.38 -4.67
C ASN A 15 -5.77 -16.24 -3.29
N GLU A 16 -6.28 -15.05 -2.95
CA GLU A 16 -6.97 -14.81 -1.69
C GLU A 16 -8.36 -15.45 -1.66
N ASN A 17 -8.89 -15.63 -0.45
CA ASN A 17 -10.25 -16.15 -0.28
C ASN A 17 -11.29 -15.15 -0.81
N ILE A 18 -11.86 -15.47 -1.98
CA ILE A 18 -12.85 -14.63 -2.66
C ILE A 18 -14.15 -14.43 -1.87
N ASP A 19 -14.45 -15.33 -0.92
CA ASP A 19 -15.64 -15.24 -0.07
C ASP A 19 -15.42 -14.29 1.13
N ASN A 20 -14.19 -13.76 1.31
CA ASN A 20 -13.93 -12.73 2.30
C ASN A 20 -14.64 -11.42 1.90
N SER A 21 -15.33 -10.79 2.85
CA SER A 21 -16.04 -9.53 2.62
C SER A 21 -15.13 -8.38 2.18
N ASP A 22 -13.86 -8.40 2.56
CA ASP A 22 -12.88 -7.36 2.23
C ASP A 22 -12.13 -7.63 0.92
N TYR A 23 -12.28 -8.82 0.33
CA TYR A 23 -11.63 -9.16 -0.94
C TYR A 23 -11.88 -8.13 -2.06
N PRO A 24 -13.12 -7.59 -2.25
CA PRO A 24 -13.35 -6.53 -3.22
C PRO A 24 -12.58 -5.24 -2.93
N LEU A 25 -12.34 -4.91 -1.66
CA LEU A 25 -11.51 -3.77 -1.26
C LEU A 25 -10.05 -4.01 -1.64
N TRP A 26 -9.50 -5.18 -1.29
CA TRP A 26 -8.12 -5.54 -1.59
C TRP A 26 -7.82 -5.48 -3.08
N ARG A 27 -8.73 -6.00 -3.93
CA ARG A 27 -8.61 -5.86 -5.39
C ARG A 27 -8.57 -4.40 -5.85
N LYS A 28 -9.43 -3.53 -5.30
CA LYS A 28 -9.41 -2.10 -5.64
C LYS A 28 -8.10 -1.43 -5.22
N ILE A 29 -7.55 -1.79 -4.06
CA ILE A 29 -6.25 -1.31 -3.60
C ILE A 29 -5.14 -1.75 -4.56
N ALA A 30 -5.12 -3.04 -4.92
CA ALA A 30 -4.19 -3.59 -5.90
C ALA A 30 -4.28 -2.89 -7.27
N GLU A 31 -5.48 -2.64 -7.78
CA GLU A 31 -5.72 -1.90 -9.01
C GLU A 31 -5.25 -0.43 -8.91
N TYR A 32 -5.53 0.23 -7.78
CA TYR A 32 -5.15 1.63 -7.56
C TYR A 32 -3.64 1.83 -7.47
N MET A 33 -2.94 0.87 -6.87
CA MET A 33 -1.49 0.84 -6.77
C MET A 33 -0.80 0.48 -8.10
N ASN A 34 -1.49 -0.24 -8.99
CA ASN A 34 -0.86 -0.83 -10.16
C ASN A 34 -0.34 0.25 -11.12
N GLY A 35 0.93 0.14 -11.49
CA GLY A 35 1.60 1.12 -12.32
C GLY A 35 1.90 2.45 -11.61
N GLU A 36 1.69 2.58 -10.29
CA GLU A 36 2.15 3.76 -9.58
C GLU A 36 3.66 3.69 -9.27
N THR A 37 4.26 4.85 -9.03
CA THR A 37 5.63 4.93 -8.52
C THR A 37 5.59 4.98 -7.01
N ALA A 38 6.38 4.15 -6.34
CA ALA A 38 6.37 4.01 -4.89
C ALA A 38 7.78 4.00 -4.31
N PHE A 39 7.86 4.24 -3.01
CA PHE A 39 9.05 4.01 -2.21
C PHE A 39 8.91 2.70 -1.44
N VAL A 40 9.95 1.87 -1.49
CA VAL A 40 10.03 0.62 -0.75
C VAL A 40 11.37 0.50 -0.03
N ILE A 41 11.41 -0.31 1.02
CA ILE A 41 12.65 -0.72 1.68
C ILE A 41 12.63 -2.24 1.84
N GLU A 42 13.78 -2.88 1.68
CA GLU A 42 13.91 -4.30 1.98
C GLU A 42 13.59 -4.56 3.45
N SER A 43 12.74 -5.55 3.71
CA SER A 43 12.31 -5.91 5.06
C SER A 43 13.48 -6.52 5.84
N SER A 44 13.69 -6.07 7.08
CA SER A 44 14.61 -6.72 8.01
C SER A 44 13.95 -7.83 8.83
N ALA A 45 12.63 -7.98 8.73
CA ALA A 45 11.85 -8.95 9.50
C ALA A 45 11.41 -10.17 8.67
N VAL A 46 11.31 -10.00 7.34
CA VAL A 46 10.84 -11.05 6.42
C VAL A 46 11.75 -11.07 5.20
N ASP A 47 12.61 -12.08 5.13
CA ASP A 47 13.61 -12.21 4.07
C ASP A 47 12.97 -12.25 2.68
N GLY A 48 13.54 -11.48 1.75
CA GLY A 48 13.10 -11.43 0.36
C GLY A 48 11.83 -10.59 0.13
N GLN A 49 11.26 -9.95 1.16
CA GLN A 49 10.12 -9.03 1.01
C GLN A 49 10.54 -7.57 1.16
N TYR A 50 9.68 -6.68 0.69
CA TYR A 50 9.85 -5.24 0.78
C TYR A 50 8.70 -4.63 1.57
N VAL A 51 9.01 -3.70 2.47
CA VAL A 51 8.02 -2.85 3.12
C VAL A 51 7.68 -1.69 2.19
N PHE A 52 6.40 -1.53 1.90
CA PHE A 52 5.87 -0.37 1.19
C PHE A 52 5.86 0.85 2.10
N LEU A 53 6.44 1.96 1.64
CA LEU A 53 6.53 3.21 2.40
C LEU A 53 5.54 4.28 1.90
N GLY A 54 4.86 4.03 0.78
CA GLY A 54 3.93 4.98 0.18
C GLY A 54 4.17 5.22 -1.32
N LEU A 55 3.15 5.77 -1.96
CA LEU A 55 3.22 6.27 -3.33
C LEU A 55 3.97 7.61 -3.37
N LYS A 56 4.73 7.82 -4.45
CA LYS A 56 5.43 9.08 -4.71
C LYS A 56 4.47 10.25 -4.96
N ASN A 57 3.28 9.99 -5.50
CA ASN A 57 2.24 11.00 -5.66
C ASN A 57 1.47 11.14 -4.34
N GLU A 58 1.74 12.21 -3.59
CA GLU A 58 1.15 12.45 -2.26
C GLU A 58 -0.38 12.45 -2.25
N LYS A 59 -1.03 13.04 -3.27
CA LYS A 59 -2.49 13.05 -3.36
C LYS A 59 -3.04 11.63 -3.51
N LYS A 60 -2.42 10.81 -4.37
CA LYS A 60 -2.81 9.40 -4.50
C LYS A 60 -2.46 8.60 -3.26
N ASN A 61 -1.34 8.93 -2.61
CA ASN A 61 -0.89 8.29 -1.39
C ASN A 61 -1.92 8.46 -0.26
N LYS A 62 -2.41 9.69 -0.05
CA LYS A 62 -3.46 9.97 0.95
C LYS A 62 -4.71 9.12 0.70
N GLU A 63 -5.19 9.10 -0.54
CA GLU A 63 -6.37 8.30 -0.88
C GLU A 63 -6.13 6.79 -0.76
N LEU A 64 -4.92 6.31 -1.11
CA LEU A 64 -4.54 4.90 -0.92
C LEU A 64 -4.59 4.50 0.55
N TYR A 65 -3.98 5.30 1.44
CA TYR A 65 -4.02 5.02 2.87
C TYR A 65 -5.45 5.05 3.41
N TYR A 66 -6.28 6.01 3.00
CA TYR A 66 -7.70 5.99 3.39
C TYR A 66 -8.43 4.73 2.91
N MET A 67 -8.13 4.22 1.71
CA MET A 67 -8.67 2.93 1.24
C MET A 67 -8.20 1.76 2.10
N MET A 68 -6.92 1.72 2.48
CA MET A 68 -6.38 0.69 3.37
C MET A 68 -7.03 0.73 4.76
N GLU A 69 -7.38 1.91 5.28
CA GLU A 69 -8.13 2.06 6.54
C GLU A 69 -9.56 1.52 6.50
N GLN A 70 -10.07 1.12 5.32
CA GLN A 70 -11.40 0.48 5.20
C GLN A 70 -11.33 -1.04 5.40
N ASP A 71 -10.14 -1.60 5.56
CA ASP A 71 -9.96 -3.01 5.89
C ASP A 71 -10.53 -3.30 7.29
N SER A 72 -11.38 -4.32 7.41
CA SER A 72 -12.07 -4.62 8.67
C SER A 72 -11.18 -5.25 9.74
N VAL A 73 -9.97 -5.69 9.37
CA VAL A 73 -9.00 -6.33 10.26
C VAL A 73 -7.99 -5.32 10.78
N THR A 74 -7.51 -4.42 9.94
CA THR A 74 -6.42 -3.48 10.28
C THR A 74 -6.84 -2.02 10.37
N GLY A 75 -7.96 -1.64 9.76
CA GLY A 75 -8.39 -0.24 9.66
C GLY A 75 -8.94 0.33 10.96
N VAL A 76 -8.61 1.59 11.24
CA VAL A 76 -9.13 2.34 12.40
C VAL A 76 -10.05 3.50 12.00
N PHE A 77 -10.01 3.92 10.73
CA PHE A 77 -10.87 4.98 10.17
C PHE A 77 -11.95 4.43 9.21
N ILE A 78 -12.55 3.29 9.55
CA ILE A 78 -13.59 2.66 8.73
C ILE A 78 -14.80 3.61 8.62
N ASN A 79 -15.11 4.05 7.40
CA ASN A 79 -16.10 5.08 7.08
C ASN A 79 -15.89 6.44 7.76
N ASP A 80 -14.71 6.71 8.33
CA ASP A 80 -14.39 7.96 9.01
C ASP A 80 -13.40 8.81 8.21
N ARG A 81 -13.90 9.41 7.13
CA ARG A 81 -13.11 10.31 6.28
C ARG A 81 -12.64 11.55 7.03
N GLU A 82 -13.49 12.12 7.87
CA GLU A 82 -13.20 13.38 8.57
C GLU A 82 -12.11 13.18 9.61
N GLY A 83 -12.18 12.10 10.40
CA GLY A 83 -11.14 11.72 11.35
C GLY A 83 -9.80 11.45 10.65
N PHE A 84 -9.83 10.69 9.56
CA PHE A 84 -8.62 10.43 8.76
C PHE A 84 -8.00 11.72 8.20
N ASP A 85 -8.82 12.59 7.59
CA ASP A 85 -8.32 13.85 7.01
C ASP A 85 -7.69 14.74 8.08
N LYS A 86 -8.29 14.82 9.27
CA LYS A 86 -7.76 15.57 10.40
C LYS A 86 -6.38 15.05 10.85
N ASP A 87 -6.25 13.75 11.03
CA ASP A 87 -5.00 13.13 11.50
C ASP A 87 -3.91 13.19 10.43
N TRP A 88 -4.30 13.03 9.15
CA TRP A 88 -3.40 13.21 8.02
C TRP A 88 -2.87 14.65 7.93
N ASP A 89 -3.77 15.65 7.95
CA ASP A 89 -3.41 17.05 7.77
C ASP A 89 -2.62 17.62 8.95
N SER A 90 -2.82 17.07 10.15
CA SER A 90 -2.02 17.39 11.35
C SER A 90 -0.71 16.61 11.45
N ARG A 91 -0.43 15.69 10.51
CA ARG A 91 0.74 14.80 10.49
C ARG A 91 0.86 13.90 11.72
N THR A 92 -0.27 13.54 12.31
CA THR A 92 -0.35 12.58 13.42
C THR A 92 -0.84 11.20 12.97
N TYR A 93 -1.27 11.08 11.73
CA TYR A 93 -1.59 9.79 11.12
C TYR A 93 -0.34 8.91 11.03
N GLU A 94 -0.42 7.73 11.63
CA GLU A 94 0.49 6.62 11.44
C GLU A 94 -0.36 5.39 11.11
N HIS A 95 -0.09 4.76 9.96
CA HIS A 95 -0.77 3.52 9.61
C HIS A 95 -0.27 2.40 10.53
N ASP A 96 -1.20 1.66 11.14
CA ASP A 96 -0.83 0.54 11.99
C ASP A 96 -0.47 -0.68 11.13
N GLY A 97 0.75 -1.18 11.30
CA GLY A 97 1.27 -2.33 10.56
C GLY A 97 2.18 -2.00 9.37
N CYS A 98 2.70 -3.08 8.77
CA CYS A 98 3.57 -3.02 7.60
C CYS A 98 2.87 -3.66 6.40
N PHE A 99 2.78 -2.94 5.29
CA PHE A 99 2.32 -3.52 4.02
C PHE A 99 3.50 -4.13 3.26
N TYR A 100 3.58 -5.45 3.25
CA TYR A 100 4.65 -6.20 2.60
C TYR A 100 4.35 -6.45 1.12
N LEU A 101 5.38 -6.29 0.30
CA LEU A 101 5.36 -6.53 -1.14
C LEU A 101 6.36 -7.63 -1.48
N GLU A 102 5.88 -8.64 -2.21
CA GLU A 102 6.76 -9.61 -2.84
C GLU A 102 7.52 -9.00 -4.03
N PRO A 103 8.74 -9.49 -4.34
CA PRO A 103 9.55 -8.96 -5.44
C PRO A 103 8.84 -8.95 -6.80
N GLN A 104 7.94 -9.90 -7.06
CA GLN A 104 7.21 -10.01 -8.33
C GLN A 104 6.26 -8.84 -8.60
N TYR A 105 5.87 -8.10 -7.56
CA TYR A 105 5.01 -6.91 -7.67
C TYR A 105 5.81 -5.61 -7.76
N ILE A 106 7.15 -5.70 -7.83
CA ILE A 106 8.07 -4.57 -7.83
C ILE A 106 8.92 -4.60 -9.09
N VAL A 107 8.87 -3.51 -9.86
CA VAL A 107 9.77 -3.29 -10.99
C VAL A 107 10.79 -2.22 -10.61
N PHE A 108 12.02 -2.65 -10.36
CA PHE A 108 13.14 -1.74 -10.11
C PHE A 108 13.47 -0.95 -11.37
N ARG A 109 13.54 0.38 -11.24
CA ARG A 109 14.12 1.19 -12.30
C ARG A 109 15.63 0.99 -12.24
N ASN A 110 16.19 0.31 -13.24
CA ASN A 110 17.63 0.33 -13.46
C ASN A 110 18.00 1.76 -13.85
N ASN A 111 18.68 2.47 -12.95
CA ASN A 111 19.46 3.63 -13.35
C ASN A 111 20.58 3.07 -14.22
N GLY A 112 20.42 3.16 -15.54
CA GLY A 112 21.49 2.84 -16.47
C GLY A 112 22.76 3.58 -16.04
N SER A 113 23.81 2.80 -15.81
CA SER A 113 25.20 3.25 -15.62
C SER A 113 25.70 4.03 -16.83
#